data_AF-A0A379GFI0-F1
#
_entry.id   AF-A0A379GFI0-F1
#
_cell.length_a   1.000
_cell.length_b   1.000
_cell.length_c   1.000
_cell.angle_alpha   90.00
_cell.angle_beta   90.00
_cell.angle_gamma   90.00
#
_symmetry.space_group_name_H-M   'P 1'
#
loop_
_entity.id
_entity.type
_entity.pdbx_description
1 polymer ?
#
loop_
_entity_poly.entity_id
_entity_poly.type
_entity_poly.pdbx_seq_one_letter_code
_entity_poly.pdbx_strand_id
1 'polypeptide(L)'
;MNSMKADMGGAATLAGALALAITRGLNKRVKLLLCIADNMVSGNAFKLGDIIRYRNGKSVEIMNTDAEGRLVLADGLIDASNFAPELIIDAATLTGAAKVAVGNDYHSVLSFDDKLANELLASADQENELFWRLPLADFHRSQLPSSFADLNNIAAPSHTAGASTAAAFLSHFVKDYKKGWVHIDCSATYRKSSVEQWAAGATGYGVRSIANLLLTKAK
;
A
#
# COMPACT_ATOMS: atom_id res chain seq x y z
N MET A 1 -19.60 0.22 4.78
CA MET A 1 -19.26 -1.17 4.43
C MET A 1 -19.67 -1.57 3.01
N ASN A 2 -20.79 -1.09 2.44
CA ASN A 2 -21.25 -1.49 1.09
C ASN A 2 -20.24 -1.36 -0.09
N SER A 3 -19.20 -0.55 0.05
CA SER A 3 -18.15 -0.31 -0.95
C SER A 3 -16.88 -1.14 -0.68
N MET A 4 -16.82 -1.93 0.40
CA MET A 4 -15.63 -2.73 0.76
C MET A 4 -15.38 -3.93 -0.16
N LYS A 5 -16.31 -4.23 -1.08
CA LYS A 5 -16.02 -5.12 -2.22
C LYS A 5 -14.83 -4.65 -3.07
N ALA A 6 -14.48 -3.36 -2.98
CA ALA A 6 -13.34 -2.76 -3.66
C ALA A 6 -12.04 -2.78 -2.83
N ASP A 7 -12.03 -3.44 -1.66
CA ASP A 7 -10.85 -3.46 -0.78
C ASP A 7 -9.73 -4.41 -1.25
N MET A 8 -9.96 -5.06 -2.39
CA MET A 8 -8.96 -5.74 -3.21
C MET A 8 -8.35 -4.83 -4.30
N GLY A 9 -8.65 -3.52 -4.26
CA GLY A 9 -8.33 -2.55 -5.30
C GLY A 9 -6.83 -2.46 -5.61
N GLY A 10 -5.98 -2.44 -4.58
CA GLY A 10 -4.53 -2.43 -4.77
C GLY A 10 -3.98 -3.68 -5.47
N ALA A 11 -4.50 -4.86 -5.11
CA ALA A 11 -4.17 -6.12 -5.78
C ALA A 11 -4.59 -6.11 -7.26
N ALA A 12 -5.79 -5.62 -7.57
CA ALA A 12 -6.27 -5.48 -8.93
C ALA A 12 -5.44 -4.48 -9.75
N THR A 13 -5.07 -3.34 -9.15
CA THR A 13 -4.21 -2.33 -9.80
C THR A 13 -2.84 -2.91 -10.13
N LEU A 14 -2.18 -3.62 -9.23
CA LEU A 14 -0.87 -4.24 -9.51
C LEU A 14 -0.94 -5.36 -10.55
N ALA A 15 -1.98 -6.20 -10.50
CA ALA A 15 -2.20 -7.25 -11.49
C ALA A 15 -2.42 -6.65 -12.90
N GLY A 16 -3.28 -5.63 -12.99
CA GLY A 16 -3.52 -4.89 -14.23
C GLY A 16 -2.28 -4.17 -14.75
N ALA A 17 -1.51 -3.55 -13.86
CA ALA A 17 -0.27 -2.85 -14.21
C ALA A 17 0.78 -3.81 -14.80
N LEU A 18 0.97 -4.99 -14.19
CA LEU A 18 1.89 -5.99 -14.72
C LEU A 18 1.42 -6.49 -16.09
N ALA A 19 0.13 -6.80 -16.24
CA ALA A 19 -0.42 -7.21 -17.52
C ALA A 19 -0.20 -6.14 -18.61
N LEU A 20 -0.51 -4.88 -18.31
CA LEU A 20 -0.30 -3.76 -19.23
C LEU A 20 1.19 -3.56 -19.55
N ALA A 21 2.09 -3.65 -18.56
CA ALA A 21 3.53 -3.54 -18.78
C ALA A 21 4.02 -4.62 -19.75
N ILE A 22 3.54 -5.87 -19.60
CA ILE A 22 3.85 -6.97 -20.52
C ILE A 22 3.39 -6.63 -21.95
N THR A 23 2.16 -6.14 -22.13
CA THR A 23 1.68 -5.74 -23.46
C THR A 23 2.46 -4.58 -24.08
N ARG A 24 3.13 -3.77 -23.25
CA ARG A 24 3.98 -2.64 -23.66
C ARG A 24 5.46 -3.02 -23.81
N GLY A 25 5.80 -4.31 -23.72
CA GLY A 25 7.14 -4.82 -24.02
C GLY A 25 8.08 -4.92 -22.80
N LEU A 26 7.53 -5.09 -21.59
CA LEU A 26 8.34 -5.37 -20.41
C LEU A 26 9.25 -6.60 -20.63
N ASN A 27 10.56 -6.41 -20.49
CA ASN A 27 11.57 -7.44 -20.73
C ASN A 27 12.48 -7.71 -19.52
N LYS A 28 12.03 -7.36 -18.31
CA LYS A 28 12.67 -7.75 -17.04
C LYS A 28 11.74 -8.64 -16.22
N ARG A 29 12.32 -9.47 -15.35
CA ARG A 29 11.58 -10.37 -14.46
C ARG A 29 10.84 -9.55 -13.39
N VAL A 30 9.53 -9.70 -13.32
CA VAL A 30 8.68 -9.14 -12.26
C VAL A 30 7.95 -10.28 -11.55
N LYS A 31 7.83 -10.19 -10.22
CA LYS A 31 7.05 -11.12 -9.41
C LYS A 31 5.84 -10.37 -8.84
N LEU A 32 4.66 -10.95 -8.97
CA LEU A 32 3.42 -10.44 -8.39
C LEU A 32 3.06 -11.27 -7.16
N LEU A 33 2.80 -10.60 -6.04
CA LEU A 33 2.37 -11.20 -4.78
C LEU A 33 1.03 -10.59 -4.40
N LEU A 34 -0.01 -11.43 -4.29
CA LEU A 34 -1.36 -10.99 -3.92
C LEU A 34 -1.75 -11.65 -2.59
N CYS A 35 -1.97 -10.84 -1.57
CA CYS A 35 -2.39 -11.30 -0.24
C CYS A 35 -3.91 -11.18 -0.13
N ILE A 36 -4.63 -12.25 -0.46
CA ILE A 36 -6.10 -12.23 -0.63
C ILE A 36 -6.77 -12.98 0.52
N ALA A 37 -7.65 -12.27 1.24
CA ALA A 37 -8.50 -12.83 2.29
C ALA A 37 -9.75 -11.95 2.47
N ASP A 38 -10.79 -12.51 3.08
CA ASP A 38 -11.91 -11.73 3.61
C ASP A 38 -11.64 -11.36 5.07
N ASN A 39 -11.98 -10.13 5.47
CA ASN A 39 -11.99 -9.72 6.88
C ASN A 39 -13.41 -9.80 7.45
N MET A 40 -13.70 -10.90 8.15
CA MET A 40 -15.06 -11.23 8.59
C MET A 40 -15.15 -11.43 10.10
N VAL A 41 -16.30 -11.04 10.67
CA VAL A 41 -16.63 -11.29 12.08
C VAL A 41 -17.19 -12.70 12.23
N SER A 42 -16.57 -13.51 13.08
CA SER A 42 -17.03 -14.86 13.42
C SER A 42 -16.51 -15.28 14.79
N GLY A 43 -16.97 -16.43 15.30
CA GLY A 43 -16.41 -17.03 16.53
C GLY A 43 -14.94 -17.44 16.42
N ASN A 44 -14.40 -17.54 15.20
CA ASN A 44 -12.99 -17.87 14.93
C ASN A 44 -12.18 -16.64 14.46
N ALA A 45 -12.75 -15.43 14.53
CA ALA A 45 -12.02 -14.22 14.16
C ALA A 45 -10.88 -13.92 15.16
N PHE A 46 -9.83 -13.27 14.64
CA PHE A 46 -8.79 -12.67 15.46
C PHE A 46 -9.36 -11.47 16.23
N LYS A 47 -8.75 -11.16 17.38
CA LYS A 47 -9.34 -10.32 18.42
C LYS A 47 -8.42 -9.16 18.77
N LEU A 48 -9.00 -8.16 19.43
CA LEU A 48 -8.22 -7.11 20.08
C LEU A 48 -7.33 -7.72 21.16
N GLY A 49 -6.06 -7.33 21.19
CA GLY A 49 -5.01 -7.87 22.05
C GLY A 49 -4.32 -9.13 21.53
N ASP A 50 -4.79 -9.73 20.42
CA ASP A 50 -4.04 -10.84 19.80
C ASP A 50 -2.66 -10.34 19.34
N ILE A 51 -1.64 -11.19 19.48
CA ILE A 51 -0.27 -10.90 19.03
C ILE A 51 0.09 -11.82 17.88
N ILE A 52 0.24 -11.25 16.69
CA ILE A 52 0.66 -11.97 15.49
C ILE A 52 2.19 -11.94 15.41
N ARG A 53 2.82 -13.10 15.18
CA ARG A 53 4.27 -13.23 14.96
C ARG A 53 4.56 -13.44 13.49
N TYR A 54 5.36 -12.56 12.91
CA TYR A 54 5.75 -12.61 11.51
C TYR A 54 7.09 -13.32 11.30
N ARG A 55 7.32 -13.75 10.05
CA ARG A 55 8.51 -14.51 9.64
C ARG A 55 9.82 -13.73 9.73
N ASN A 56 9.78 -12.40 9.75
CA ASN A 56 10.93 -11.54 10.02
C ASN A 56 11.23 -11.35 11.52
N GLY A 57 10.54 -12.08 12.40
CA GLY A 57 10.71 -12.05 13.85
C GLY A 57 9.92 -10.95 14.56
N LYS A 58 9.24 -10.05 13.84
CA LYS A 58 8.41 -9.00 14.44
C LYS A 58 7.12 -9.57 15.01
N SER A 59 6.75 -9.07 16.17
CA SER A 59 5.45 -9.28 16.81
C SER A 59 4.58 -8.03 16.69
N VAL A 60 3.30 -8.22 16.37
CA VAL A 60 2.33 -7.13 16.22
C VAL A 60 1.12 -7.39 17.12
N GLU A 61 0.86 -6.47 18.03
CA GLU A 61 -0.38 -6.42 18.82
C GLU A 61 -1.51 -5.82 17.98
N ILE A 62 -2.65 -6.51 17.95
CA ILE A 62 -3.84 -6.09 17.22
C ILE A 62 -4.72 -5.24 18.14
N MET A 63 -4.76 -3.93 17.92
CA MET A 63 -5.65 -3.03 18.66
C MET A 63 -6.80 -2.47 17.81
N ASN A 64 -6.84 -2.81 16.52
CA ASN A 64 -8.03 -2.64 15.68
C ASN A 64 -8.05 -3.68 14.56
N THR A 65 -9.09 -4.52 14.50
CA THR A 65 -9.23 -5.56 13.47
C THR A 65 -9.57 -5.01 12.08
N ASP A 66 -10.00 -3.76 11.96
CA ASP A 66 -10.24 -3.02 10.70
C ASP A 66 -8.95 -2.39 10.13
N ALA A 67 -7.81 -2.62 10.80
CA ALA A 67 -6.48 -2.32 10.28
C ALA A 67 -5.76 -3.61 9.88
N GLU A 68 -6.47 -4.47 9.14
CA GLU A 68 -6.04 -5.76 8.62
C GLU A 68 -5.21 -5.67 7.35
N GLY A 69 -5.47 -4.68 6.47
CA GLY A 69 -4.80 -4.59 5.17
C GLY A 69 -3.26 -4.55 5.30
N ARG A 70 -2.77 -3.87 6.34
CA ARG A 70 -1.35 -3.82 6.66
C ARG A 70 -0.80 -5.14 7.21
N LEU A 71 -1.64 -5.95 7.86
CA LEU A 71 -1.25 -7.26 8.39
C LEU A 71 -0.99 -8.25 7.26
N VAL A 72 -1.89 -8.31 6.27
CA VAL A 72 -1.70 -9.17 5.10
C VAL A 72 -0.53 -8.70 4.23
N LEU A 73 -0.37 -7.37 4.06
CA LEU A 73 0.77 -6.80 3.34
C LEU A 73 2.10 -7.06 4.03
N ALA A 74 2.16 -7.10 5.37
CA ALA A 74 3.38 -7.38 6.10
C ALA A 74 4.02 -8.72 5.67
N ASP A 75 3.21 -9.79 5.54
CA ASP A 75 3.70 -11.07 5.04
C ASP A 75 4.10 -11.02 3.55
N GLY A 76 3.33 -10.32 2.71
CA GLY A 76 3.68 -10.13 1.30
C GLY A 76 5.01 -9.38 1.11
N LEU A 77 5.25 -8.34 1.92
CA LEU A 77 6.48 -7.53 1.89
C LEU A 77 7.69 -8.30 2.42
N ILE A 78 7.49 -9.22 3.37
CA ILE A 78 8.55 -10.15 3.81
C ILE A 78 8.99 -11.02 2.62
N ASP A 79 8.03 -11.60 1.89
CA ASP A 79 8.34 -12.45 0.72
C ASP A 79 8.99 -11.64 -0.40
N ALA A 80 8.47 -10.44 -0.70
CA ALA A 80 9.05 -9.53 -1.66
C ALA A 80 10.52 -9.21 -1.31
N SER A 81 10.78 -8.85 -0.05
CA SER A 81 12.14 -8.54 0.44
C SER A 81 13.10 -9.72 0.38
N ASN A 82 12.60 -10.95 0.56
CA ASN A 82 13.41 -12.16 0.48
C ASN A 82 13.88 -12.50 -0.94
N PHE A 83 13.20 -11.97 -1.96
CA PHE A 83 13.67 -12.10 -3.34
C PHE A 83 14.78 -11.09 -3.71
N ALA A 84 15.13 -10.17 -2.79
CA ALA A 84 16.11 -9.11 -3.00
C ALA A 84 15.96 -8.38 -4.36
N PRO A 85 14.74 -7.89 -4.70
CA PRO A 85 14.54 -7.15 -5.94
C PRO A 85 15.18 -5.76 -5.85
N GLU A 86 15.47 -5.16 -7.01
CA GLU A 86 15.87 -3.75 -7.09
C GLU A 86 14.72 -2.80 -6.71
N LEU A 87 13.48 -3.25 -6.92
CA LEU A 87 12.27 -2.45 -6.74
C LEU A 87 11.15 -3.27 -6.11
N ILE A 88 10.53 -2.72 -5.07
CA ILE A 88 9.31 -3.18 -4.44
C ILE A 88 8.27 -2.06 -4.57
N ILE A 89 7.13 -2.39 -5.18
CA ILE A 89 5.94 -1.54 -5.24
C ILE A 89 4.83 -2.31 -4.55
N ASP A 90 4.24 -1.73 -3.52
CA ASP A 90 3.00 -2.23 -2.95
C ASP A 90 1.89 -1.18 -3.08
N ALA A 91 0.65 -1.66 -3.23
CA ALA A 91 -0.52 -0.84 -3.43
C ALA A 91 -1.69 -1.43 -2.65
N ALA A 92 -2.42 -0.60 -1.91
CA ALA A 92 -3.58 -1.04 -1.14
C ALA A 92 -4.56 0.11 -0.89
N THR A 93 -5.85 -0.21 -0.82
CA THR A 93 -6.93 0.70 -0.37
C THR A 93 -6.88 0.90 1.14
N LEU A 94 -5.72 1.30 1.66
CA LEU A 94 -5.28 0.99 3.01
C LEU A 94 -5.89 1.88 4.09
N THR A 95 -6.08 3.18 3.80
CA THR A 95 -6.54 4.10 4.84
C THR A 95 -7.66 5.04 4.39
N GLY A 96 -8.54 5.35 5.33
CA GLY A 96 -9.44 6.51 5.20
C GLY A 96 -8.66 7.84 5.21
N ALA A 97 -7.53 7.89 5.93
CA ALA A 97 -6.72 9.08 6.10
C ALA A 97 -6.13 9.60 4.77
N ALA A 98 -5.68 8.72 3.87
CA ALA A 98 -5.22 9.12 2.55
C ALA A 98 -6.33 9.82 1.75
N LYS A 99 -7.56 9.28 1.77
CA LYS A 99 -8.72 9.91 1.12
C LYS A 99 -9.09 11.26 1.74
N VAL A 100 -8.91 11.43 3.05
CA VAL A 100 -9.11 12.73 3.69
C VAL A 100 -8.05 13.74 3.24
N ALA A 101 -6.81 13.30 3.04
CA ALA A 101 -5.71 14.16 2.64
C ALA A 101 -5.78 14.58 1.16
N VAL A 102 -6.10 13.66 0.24
CA VAL A 102 -5.98 13.89 -1.21
C VAL A 102 -7.28 13.65 -1.99
N GLY A 103 -8.40 13.45 -1.30
CA GLY A 103 -9.67 13.10 -1.92
C GLY A 103 -9.65 11.71 -2.58
N ASN A 104 -10.53 11.51 -3.55
CA ASN A 104 -10.46 10.35 -4.44
C ASN A 104 -9.81 10.73 -5.80
N ASP A 105 -9.10 11.86 -5.83
CA ASP A 105 -8.60 12.49 -7.06
C ASP A 105 -7.13 12.14 -7.31
N TYR A 106 -6.37 11.90 -6.24
CA TYR A 106 -4.98 11.44 -6.32
C TYR A 106 -4.82 10.10 -5.60
N HIS A 107 -3.84 9.30 -6.04
CA HIS A 107 -3.22 8.27 -5.21
C HIS A 107 -2.14 8.86 -4.31
N SER A 108 -2.00 8.34 -3.09
CA SER A 108 -0.97 8.81 -2.17
C SER A 108 0.29 7.96 -2.30
N VAL A 109 1.43 8.59 -2.56
CA VAL A 109 2.75 7.96 -2.64
C VAL A 109 3.51 8.17 -1.34
N LEU A 110 3.98 7.09 -0.72
CA LEU A 110 4.80 7.13 0.49
C LEU A 110 6.07 6.31 0.28
N SER A 111 7.23 6.94 0.45
CA SER A 111 8.54 6.30 0.33
C SER A 111 9.61 7.12 1.05
N PHE A 112 10.61 6.42 1.58
CA PHE A 112 11.87 7.01 2.06
C PHE A 112 12.87 7.30 0.93
N ASP A 113 12.66 6.70 -0.25
CA ASP A 113 13.49 6.88 -1.43
C ASP A 113 12.92 8.00 -2.30
N ASP A 114 13.46 9.21 -2.12
CA ASP A 114 13.02 10.41 -2.85
C ASP A 114 13.13 10.23 -4.37
N LYS A 115 14.17 9.54 -4.83
CA LYS A 115 14.41 9.32 -6.26
C LYS A 115 13.31 8.42 -6.82
N LEU A 116 13.03 7.29 -6.17
CA LEU A 116 11.99 6.37 -6.61
C LEU A 116 10.60 7.02 -6.58
N ALA A 117 10.28 7.78 -5.53
CA ALA A 117 9.01 8.49 -5.46
C ALA A 117 8.85 9.47 -6.63
N ASN A 118 9.89 10.24 -6.95
CA ASN A 118 9.86 11.19 -8.07
C ASN A 118 9.79 10.49 -9.43
N GLU A 119 10.42 9.34 -9.60
CA GLU A 119 10.29 8.53 -10.82
C GLU A 119 8.85 8.03 -11.01
N LEU A 120 8.18 7.59 -9.94
CA LEU A 120 6.76 7.22 -10.01
C LEU A 120 5.88 8.42 -10.38
N LEU A 121 6.11 9.59 -9.77
CA LEU A 121 5.36 10.82 -10.11
C LEU A 121 5.58 11.24 -11.57
N ALA A 122 6.81 11.11 -12.08
CA ALA A 122 7.11 11.39 -13.49
C ALA A 122 6.44 10.39 -14.44
N SER A 123 6.40 9.10 -14.10
CA SER A 123 5.64 8.09 -14.85
C SER A 123 4.14 8.38 -14.82
N ALA A 124 3.64 8.89 -13.70
CA ALA A 124 2.23 9.23 -13.55
C ALA A 124 1.83 10.44 -14.41
N ASP A 125 2.67 11.47 -14.46
CA ASP A 125 2.50 12.63 -15.35
C ASP A 125 2.46 12.22 -16.82
N GLN A 126 3.39 11.35 -17.26
CA GLN A 126 3.40 10.80 -18.62
C GLN A 126 2.14 9.99 -18.97
N GLU A 127 1.54 9.34 -17.98
CA GLU A 127 0.33 8.53 -18.15
C GLU A 127 -0.96 9.30 -17.84
N ASN A 128 -0.88 10.60 -17.55
CA ASN A 128 -2.02 11.42 -17.18
C ASN A 128 -2.84 10.80 -16.02
N GLU A 129 -2.13 10.28 -15.02
CA GLU A 129 -2.68 9.81 -13.76
C GLU A 129 -2.11 10.65 -12.61
N LEU A 130 -2.98 11.10 -11.73
CA LEU A 130 -2.70 11.98 -10.61
C LEU A 130 -2.23 11.18 -9.38
N PHE A 131 -1.00 11.44 -8.99
CA PHE A 131 -0.39 10.93 -7.77
C PHE A 131 0.13 12.11 -6.95
N TRP A 132 0.04 12.00 -5.62
CA TRP A 132 0.54 13.02 -4.70
C TRP A 132 1.38 12.38 -3.62
N ARG A 133 2.54 12.96 -3.33
CA ARG A 133 3.44 12.43 -2.32
C ARG A 133 3.05 12.91 -0.92
N LEU A 134 2.86 11.96 0.00
CA LEU A 134 2.65 12.23 1.42
C LEU A 134 3.94 11.98 2.21
N PRO A 135 4.14 12.64 3.37
CA PRO A 135 5.36 12.49 4.14
C PRO A 135 5.48 11.08 4.75
N LEU A 136 6.67 10.50 4.65
CA LEU A 136 7.10 9.30 5.36
C LEU A 136 8.51 9.53 5.87
N ALA A 137 8.75 9.27 7.15
CA ALA A 137 10.00 9.62 7.83
C ALA A 137 10.21 8.68 9.02
N ASP A 138 11.44 8.58 9.52
CA ASP A 138 11.80 7.60 10.55
C ASP A 138 10.98 7.79 11.84
N PHE A 139 10.63 9.03 12.20
CA PHE A 139 9.80 9.26 13.39
C PHE A 139 8.41 8.63 13.30
N HIS A 140 7.84 8.47 12.09
CA HIS A 140 6.56 7.78 11.91
C HIS A 140 6.64 6.30 12.30
N ARG A 141 7.82 5.66 12.17
CA ARG A 141 8.04 4.26 12.55
C ARG A 141 7.92 4.05 14.05
N SER A 142 8.15 5.09 14.84
CA SER A 142 8.03 5.08 16.31
C SER A 142 6.63 5.45 16.82
N GLN A 143 5.69 5.82 15.92
CA GLN A 143 4.33 6.24 16.28
C GLN A 143 3.36 5.08 16.50
N LEU A 144 3.84 3.84 16.45
CA LEU A 144 3.05 2.61 16.62
C LEU A 144 3.48 1.81 17.87
N PRO A 145 3.52 2.43 19.07
CA PRO A 145 3.97 1.74 20.27
C PRO A 145 2.98 0.66 20.70
N SER A 146 3.51 -0.49 21.11
CA SER A 146 2.77 -1.54 21.83
C SER A 146 3.42 -1.76 23.21
N SER A 147 2.62 -2.12 24.20
CA SER A 147 3.12 -2.50 25.53
C SER A 147 3.44 -4.00 25.62
N PHE A 148 3.02 -4.80 24.64
CA PHE A 148 3.05 -6.27 24.70
C PHE A 148 3.73 -6.93 23.49
N ALA A 149 4.01 -6.17 22.43
CA ALA A 149 4.65 -6.62 21.19
C ALA A 149 5.65 -5.57 20.67
N ASP A 150 6.38 -5.90 19.60
CA ASP A 150 7.31 -4.95 18.98
C ASP A 150 6.59 -3.75 18.35
N LEU A 151 5.38 -3.97 17.84
CA LEU A 151 4.58 -2.98 17.12
C LEU A 151 3.11 -3.10 17.48
N ASN A 152 2.39 -2.00 17.40
CA ASN A 152 0.93 -1.99 17.34
C ASN A 152 0.46 -1.86 15.88
N ASN A 153 -0.65 -2.52 15.52
CA ASN A 153 -1.19 -2.36 14.17
C ASN A 153 -1.88 -1.00 13.93
N ILE A 154 -2.13 -0.21 14.98
CA ILE A 154 -2.56 1.19 14.86
C ILE A 154 -1.58 2.13 15.56
N ALA A 155 -1.60 3.40 15.15
CA ALA A 155 -0.81 4.43 15.79
C ALA A 155 -1.39 4.80 17.16
N ALA A 156 -0.56 5.32 18.06
CA ALA A 156 -1.05 5.86 19.33
C ALA A 156 -1.99 7.06 19.09
N PRO A 157 -2.97 7.33 19.98
CA PRO A 157 -3.92 8.43 19.81
C PRO A 157 -3.28 9.82 19.63
N SER A 158 -2.06 10.02 20.11
CA SER A 158 -1.26 11.24 19.93
C SER A 158 -0.78 11.47 18.49
N HIS A 159 -0.97 10.51 17.59
CA HIS A 159 -0.48 10.54 16.22
C HIS A 159 -1.62 10.34 15.24
N THR A 160 -1.98 11.40 14.51
CA THR A 160 -3.17 11.45 13.65
C THR A 160 -2.88 11.25 12.16
N ALA A 161 -1.60 11.15 11.77
CA ALA A 161 -1.17 10.98 10.38
C ALA A 161 -1.37 9.52 9.90
N GLY A 162 -2.62 9.07 9.77
CA GLY A 162 -2.98 7.67 9.55
C GLY A 162 -2.33 7.01 8.31
N ALA A 163 -2.22 7.74 7.19
CA ALA A 163 -1.56 7.24 5.99
C ALA A 163 -0.04 7.05 6.20
N SER A 164 0.61 8.05 6.80
CA SER A 164 2.04 8.01 7.12
C SER A 164 2.38 6.93 8.14
N THR A 165 1.56 6.73 9.18
CA THR A 165 1.79 5.69 10.18
C THR A 165 1.48 4.30 9.64
N ALA A 166 0.50 4.15 8.75
CA ALA A 166 0.26 2.89 8.05
C ALA A 166 1.44 2.50 7.15
N ALA A 167 1.95 3.44 6.34
CA ALA A 167 3.16 3.21 5.55
C ALA A 167 4.38 2.94 6.46
N ALA A 168 4.51 3.64 7.58
CA ALA A 168 5.58 3.38 8.53
C ALA A 168 5.48 1.99 9.17
N PHE A 169 4.27 1.48 9.43
CA PHE A 169 4.06 0.09 9.85
C PHE A 169 4.62 -0.88 8.79
N LEU A 170 4.24 -0.70 7.51
CA LEU A 170 4.71 -1.54 6.40
C LEU A 170 6.24 -1.54 6.27
N SER A 171 6.87 -0.40 6.53
CA SER A 171 8.33 -0.27 6.45
C SER A 171 9.10 -1.16 7.45
N HIS A 172 8.47 -1.72 8.48
CA HIS A 172 9.11 -2.71 9.37
C HIS A 172 9.22 -4.11 8.74
N PHE A 173 8.51 -4.34 7.63
CA PHE A 173 8.44 -5.62 6.93
C PHE A 173 9.24 -5.60 5.61
N VAL A 174 9.92 -4.48 5.32
CA VAL A 174 10.83 -4.33 4.19
C VAL A 174 12.28 -4.27 4.70
N LYS A 175 13.17 -5.12 4.17
CA LYS A 175 14.56 -5.24 4.65
C LYS A 175 15.37 -3.94 4.48
N ASP A 176 15.40 -3.39 3.27
CA ASP A 176 16.03 -2.09 2.97
C ASP A 176 14.95 -1.03 2.72
N TYR A 177 14.13 -0.75 3.74
CA TYR A 177 12.97 0.14 3.62
C TYR A 177 13.30 1.58 3.19
N LYS A 178 14.58 1.96 3.16
CA LYS A 178 15.02 3.30 2.73
C LYS A 178 15.34 3.38 1.25
N LYS A 179 15.42 2.26 0.53
CA LYS A 179 15.84 2.21 -0.87
C LYS A 179 14.96 1.26 -1.66
N GLY A 180 14.55 1.67 -2.86
CA GLY A 180 13.88 0.76 -3.79
C GLY A 180 12.49 0.28 -3.34
N TRP A 181 11.86 0.93 -2.36
CA TRP A 181 10.50 0.61 -1.91
C TRP A 181 9.58 1.82 -1.98
N VAL A 182 8.40 1.62 -2.56
CA VAL A 182 7.33 2.63 -2.59
C VAL A 182 5.99 2.00 -2.25
N HIS A 183 5.27 2.63 -1.32
CA HIS A 183 3.90 2.31 -0.96
C HIS A 183 2.93 3.28 -1.65
N ILE A 184 1.87 2.72 -2.22
CA ILE A 184 0.77 3.47 -2.84
C ILE A 184 -0.50 3.23 -2.02
N ASP A 185 -0.96 4.24 -1.29
CA ASP A 185 -2.29 4.21 -0.67
C ASP A 185 -3.34 4.62 -1.72
N CYS A 186 -4.22 3.68 -2.05
CA CYS A 186 -5.07 3.66 -3.22
C CYS A 186 -6.32 4.54 -3.09
N SER A 187 -6.16 5.81 -2.70
CA SER A 187 -7.27 6.76 -2.48
C SER A 187 -8.14 7.02 -3.73
N ALA A 188 -7.58 7.01 -4.95
CA ALA A 188 -8.32 7.26 -6.19
C ALA A 188 -9.00 6.02 -6.83
N THR A 189 -8.93 4.84 -6.21
CA THR A 189 -9.36 3.58 -6.85
C THR A 189 -10.87 3.46 -7.03
N TYR A 190 -11.68 4.04 -6.14
CA TYR A 190 -13.13 3.80 -6.11
C TYR A 190 -13.94 5.05 -5.83
N ARG A 191 -14.98 5.29 -6.65
CA ARG A 191 -15.97 6.35 -6.47
C ARG A 191 -17.26 5.75 -5.90
N LYS A 192 -17.69 6.21 -4.72
CA LYS A 192 -18.93 5.73 -4.06
C LYS A 192 -20.20 6.15 -4.80
N SER A 193 -20.15 7.28 -5.50
CA SER A 193 -21.19 7.82 -6.37
C SER A 193 -20.52 8.32 -7.64
N SER A 194 -21.29 8.50 -8.71
CA SER A 194 -20.79 9.16 -9.90
C SER A 194 -20.37 10.61 -9.59
N VAL A 195 -19.36 11.07 -10.30
CA VAL A 195 -18.89 12.46 -10.36
C VAL A 195 -18.71 12.83 -11.84
N GLU A 196 -18.33 14.06 -12.14
CA GLU A 196 -18.33 14.64 -13.48
C GLU A 196 -17.69 13.73 -14.55
N GLN A 197 -16.53 13.16 -14.25
CA GLN A 197 -15.74 12.34 -15.17
C GLN A 197 -15.75 10.84 -14.85
N TRP A 198 -16.44 10.40 -13.79
CA TRP A 198 -16.45 9.01 -13.35
C TRP A 198 -17.84 8.49 -13.02
N ALA A 199 -18.17 7.30 -13.52
CA ALA A 199 -19.27 6.52 -12.98
C ALA A 199 -18.99 6.08 -11.53
N ALA A 200 -20.04 5.67 -10.80
CA ALA A 200 -19.84 4.99 -9.53
C ALA A 200 -19.14 3.64 -9.76
N GLY A 201 -18.13 3.31 -8.95
CA GLY A 201 -17.34 2.08 -9.10
C GLY A 201 -15.84 2.31 -9.12
N ALA A 202 -15.12 1.29 -9.59
CA ALA A 202 -13.67 1.34 -9.74
C ALA A 202 -13.26 2.21 -10.94
N THR A 203 -12.18 2.98 -10.78
CA THR A 203 -11.65 3.89 -11.81
C THR A 203 -10.56 3.26 -12.66
N GLY A 204 -9.90 2.21 -12.16
CA GLY A 204 -8.71 1.61 -12.79
C GLY A 204 -7.44 2.47 -12.66
N TYR A 205 -7.51 3.56 -11.89
CA TYR A 205 -6.42 4.51 -11.71
C TYR A 205 -5.15 3.84 -11.14
N GLY A 206 -4.00 4.27 -11.63
CA GLY A 206 -2.67 3.81 -11.23
C GLY A 206 -2.11 2.64 -12.06
N VAL A 207 -2.96 1.93 -12.81
CA VAL A 207 -2.54 0.80 -13.66
C VAL A 207 -1.50 1.26 -14.69
N ARG A 208 -1.71 2.42 -15.30
CA ARG A 208 -0.84 2.93 -16.37
C ARG A 208 0.48 3.45 -15.81
N SER A 209 0.42 4.23 -14.72
CA SER A 209 1.60 4.81 -14.06
C SER A 209 2.59 3.73 -13.62
N ILE A 210 2.07 2.68 -12.97
CA ILE A 210 2.91 1.58 -12.49
C ILE A 210 3.47 0.79 -13.67
N ALA A 211 2.69 0.54 -14.72
CA ALA A 211 3.18 -0.11 -15.93
C ALA A 211 4.31 0.70 -16.61
N ASN A 212 4.17 2.02 -16.69
CA ASN A 212 5.20 2.92 -17.22
C ASN A 212 6.48 2.90 -16.37
N LEU A 213 6.35 2.96 -15.03
CA LEU A 213 7.49 2.86 -14.12
C LEU A 213 8.27 1.55 -14.32
N LEU A 214 7.56 0.41 -14.43
CA LEU A 214 8.16 -0.89 -14.68
C LEU A 214 8.96 -0.91 -16.00
N LEU A 215 8.44 -0.29 -17.07
CA LEU A 215 9.14 -0.19 -18.35
C LEU A 215 10.37 0.71 -18.27
N THR A 216 10.27 1.84 -17.56
CA THR A 216 11.40 2.77 -17.37
C THR A 216 12.53 2.11 -16.58
N LYS A 217 12.20 1.28 -15.59
CA LYS A 217 13.16 0.46 -14.83
C LYS A 217 13.66 -0.76 -15.59
N ALA A 218 12.95 -1.18 -16.64
CA ALA A 218 13.35 -2.29 -17.49
C ALA A 218 14.36 -1.92 -18.60
N LYS A 219 14.58 -0.62 -18.83
CA LYS A 219 15.69 -0.13 -19.65
C LYS A 219 17.04 -0.42 -18.98
#